data_AF-A0A7K8UNL9-F1
#
_entry.id   AF-A0A7K8UNL9-F1
#
_cell.length_a   1.000
_cell.length_b   1.000
_cell.length_c   1.000
_cell.angle_alpha   90.00
_cell.angle_beta   90.00
_cell.angle_gamma   90.00
#
_symmetry.space_group_name_H-M   'P 1'
#
loop_
_entity.id
_entity.type
_entity.pdbx_description
1 polymer ?
#
loop_
_entity_poly.entity_id
_entity_poly.type
_entity_poly.pdbx_seq_one_letter_code
_entity_poly.pdbx_strand_id
1 'polypeptide(L)'
;LALLFLCAEAESFALCHAPTLQTKVFQYRIWDVNQKSLYLRNDQLVAGHLQGANAALEEKVFWVPNRAFEPTRLPVILGIQNGTRCLA
;
A
#
# COMPACT_ATOMS: atom_id res chain seq x y z
N LEU A 1 -2.28 5.26 20.47
CA LEU A 1 -3.04 4.63 19.38
C LEU A 1 -3.23 5.69 18.29
N ALA A 2 -2.43 5.67 17.22
CA ALA A 2 -2.66 6.57 16.09
C ALA A 2 -3.73 5.92 15.21
N LEU A 3 -4.97 6.43 15.24
CA LEU A 3 -5.95 6.09 14.21
C LEU A 3 -5.50 6.74 12.90
N LEU A 4 -4.83 5.96 12.07
CA LEU A 4 -4.51 6.33 10.69
C LEU A 4 -5.77 6.14 9.85
N PHE A 5 -6.50 7.22 9.61
CA PHE A 5 -7.54 7.24 8.58
C PHE A 5 -6.86 7.41 7.23
N LEU A 6 -6.86 6.34 6.45
CA LEU A 6 -6.24 6.27 5.14
C LEU A 6 -7.33 6.25 4.07
N CYS A 7 -7.20 7.12 3.08
CA CYS A 7 -7.98 7.08 1.84
C CYS A 7 -7.19 6.30 0.79
N ALA A 8 -7.88 5.60 -0.12
CA ALA A 8 -7.24 4.80 -1.16
C ALA A 8 -7.92 4.95 -2.53
N GLU A 9 -7.13 5.11 -3.59
CA GLU A 9 -7.60 5.12 -5.00
C GLU A 9 -6.98 3.98 -5.80
N ALA A 10 -7.81 3.19 -6.49
CA ALA A 10 -7.38 2.02 -7.25
C ALA A 10 -6.97 2.40 -8.67
N GLU A 11 -5.77 1.99 -9.10
CA GLU A 11 -5.32 2.23 -10.49
C GLU A 11 -5.35 0.97 -11.36
N SER A 12 -5.22 -0.23 -10.80
CA SER A 12 -5.31 -1.52 -11.53
C SER A 12 -4.98 -2.71 -10.61
N PHE A 13 -5.15 -3.94 -11.11
CA PHE A 13 -4.79 -5.19 -10.43
C PHE A 13 -3.74 -5.95 -11.25
N ALA A 14 -2.80 -6.59 -10.57
CA ALA A 14 -1.88 -7.55 -11.17
C ALA A 14 -2.09 -8.94 -10.57
N LEU A 15 -1.90 -9.99 -11.37
CA LEU A 15 -1.93 -11.36 -10.87
C LEU A 15 -0.53 -11.73 -10.36
N CYS A 16 -0.38 -12.14 -9.10
CA CYS A 16 0.88 -12.73 -8.68
C CYS A 16 0.94 -14.19 -9.16
N HIS A 17 1.94 -14.51 -10.00
CA HIS A 17 2.21 -15.87 -10.43
C HIS A 17 3.19 -16.55 -9.46
N ALA A 18 2.72 -16.88 -8.26
CA ALA A 18 3.40 -17.84 -7.40
C ALA A 18 2.89 -19.26 -7.75
N PRO A 19 3.75 -20.29 -7.84
CA PRO A 19 3.43 -21.61 -8.40
C PRO A 19 2.29 -22.37 -7.70
N THR A 20 1.76 -21.89 -6.58
CA THR A 20 0.68 -22.55 -5.81
C THR A 20 -0.47 -21.64 -5.39
N LEU A 21 -0.43 -20.33 -5.67
CA LEU A 21 -1.50 -19.43 -5.23
C LEU A 21 -1.71 -18.28 -6.22
N GLN A 22 -2.79 -18.35 -7.02
CA GLN A 22 -3.29 -17.16 -7.70
C GLN A 22 -3.98 -16.28 -6.66
N THR A 23 -3.34 -15.17 -6.28
CA THR A 23 -3.97 -14.11 -5.50
C THR A 23 -4.08 -12.87 -6.36
N LYS A 24 -5.22 -12.20 -6.27
CA LYS A 24 -5.37 -10.88 -6.87
C LYS A 24 -4.56 -9.89 -6.03
N VAL A 25 -3.59 -9.22 -6.65
CA VAL A 25 -2.83 -8.14 -6.01
C VAL A 25 -3.46 -6.82 -6.40
N PHE A 26 -3.71 -6.00 -5.39
CA PHE A 26 -4.37 -4.72 -5.54
C PHE A 26 -3.37 -3.58 -5.43
N GLN A 27 -3.39 -2.64 -6.37
CA GLN A 27 -2.54 -1.46 -6.36
C GLN A 27 -3.36 -0.21 -6.06
N TYR A 28 -2.93 0.53 -5.04
CA TYR A 28 -3.59 1.74 -4.57
C TYR A 28 -2.59 2.86 -4.32
N ARG A 29 -3.04 4.11 -4.44
CA ARG A 29 -2.42 5.26 -3.78
C ARG A 29 -3.08 5.44 -2.43
N ILE A 30 -2.29 5.70 -1.38
CA ILE A 30 -2.78 5.87 -0.03
C ILE A 30 -2.33 7.21 0.53
N TRP A 31 -3.27 7.96 1.11
CA TRP A 31 -3.00 9.22 1.80
C TRP A 31 -3.80 9.34 3.09
N ASP A 32 -3.31 10.16 4.02
CA ASP A 32 -4.05 10.44 5.26
C ASP A 32 -5.13 11.51 5.06
N VAL A 33 -6.03 11.67 6.04
CA VAL A 33 -7.11 12.68 5.99
C VAL A 33 -6.63 14.13 5.84
N ASN A 34 -5.35 14.41 6.10
CA ASN A 34 -4.74 15.72 5.92
C ASN A 34 -4.04 15.87 4.56
N GLN A 35 -4.33 14.96 3.62
CA GLN A 35 -3.77 14.94 2.27
C GLN A 35 -2.25 14.76 2.25
N LYS A 36 -1.69 14.03 3.23
CA LYS A 36 -0.30 13.58 3.18
C LYS A 36 -0.21 12.24 2.47
N SER A 37 0.47 12.23 1.34
CA SER A 37 0.80 11.04 0.56
C SER A 37 1.95 10.27 1.21
N LEU A 38 1.97 8.96 1.00
CA LEU A 38 3.08 8.10 1.40
C LEU A 38 4.22 8.17 0.38
N TYR A 39 5.46 8.21 0.84
CA TYR A 39 6.65 8.12 0.00
C TYR A 39 7.82 7.50 0.76
N LEU A 40 8.85 7.08 0.02
CA LEU A 40 10.07 6.52 0.62
C LEU A 40 11.13 7.60 0.86
N ARG A 41 11.72 7.56 2.05
CA ARG A 41 12.88 8.35 2.41
C ARG A 41 13.79 7.54 3.33
N ASN A 42 15.03 7.32 2.92
CA ASN A 42 16.02 6.55 3.69
C ASN A 42 15.48 5.18 4.13
N ASP A 43 14.91 4.41 3.19
CA ASP A 43 14.27 3.10 3.41
C ASP A 43 13.06 3.07 4.37
N GLN A 44 12.61 4.24 4.83
CA GLN A 44 11.42 4.40 5.65
C GLN A 44 10.26 4.91 4.80
N LEU A 45 9.08 4.35 5.04
CA LEU A 45 7.81 4.86 4.52
C LEU A 45 7.36 6.03 5.40
N VAL A 46 7.26 7.21 4.82
CA VAL A 46 6.91 8.45 5.52
C VAL A 46 5.71 9.11 4.84
N ALA A 47 5.00 9.98 5.58
CA ALA A 47 3.86 10.73 5.08
C ALA A 47 4.20 12.23 5.00
N GLY A 48 3.90 12.86 3.87
CA GLY A 48 4.11 14.30 3.69
C GLY A 48 3.29 14.88 2.54
N HIS A 49 3.26 16.20 2.46
CA HIS A 49 2.61 16.91 1.36
C HIS A 49 3.53 16.91 0.14
N LEU A 50 3.18 16.12 -0.88
CA LEU A 50 3.90 16.07 -2.15
C LEU A 50 3.21 17.00 -3.16
N GLN A 51 3.99 17.89 -3.77
CA GLN A 51 3.50 18.87 -4.76
C GLN A 51 4.52 19.08 -5.87
N GLY A 52 4.05 19.53 -7.04
CA GLY A 52 4.89 19.76 -8.21
C GLY A 52 5.67 18.50 -8.60
N ALA A 53 6.97 18.66 -8.87
CA ALA A 53 7.84 17.54 -9.24
C ALA A 53 7.92 16.43 -8.18
N ASN A 54 7.72 16.76 -6.89
CA ASN A 54 7.78 15.78 -5.81
C ASN A 54 6.55 14.84 -5.79
N ALA A 55 5.47 15.16 -6.51
CA ALA A 55 4.33 14.25 -6.64
C ALA A 55 4.71 12.89 -7.26
N ALA A 56 5.77 12.86 -8.07
CA ALA A 56 6.31 11.61 -8.63
C ALA A 56 6.98 10.69 -7.60
N LEU A 57 7.24 11.17 -6.38
CA LEU A 57 7.81 10.37 -5.29
C LEU A 57 6.76 9.54 -4.55
N GLU A 58 5.48 9.74 -4.83
CA GLU A 58 4.42 9.02 -4.13
C GLU A 58 4.53 7.51 -4.33
N GLU A 59 4.52 6.79 -3.21
CA GLU A 59 4.64 5.34 -3.17
C GLU A 59 3.30 4.70 -3.54
N LYS A 60 3.36 3.76 -4.50
CA LYS A 60 2.23 2.89 -4.82
C LYS A 60 2.20 1.74 -3.81
N VAL A 61 1.08 1.59 -3.12
CA VAL A 61 0.89 0.53 -2.14
C VAL A 61 0.16 -0.63 -2.79
N PHE A 62 0.75 -1.81 -2.67
CA PHE A 62 0.15 -3.06 -3.10
C PHE A 62 -0.51 -3.73 -1.90
N TRP A 63 -1.58 -4.49 -2.07
CA TRP A 63 -2.07 -5.32 -0.98
C TRP A 63 -2.71 -6.62 -1.43
N VAL A 64 -2.69 -7.57 -0.51
CA VAL A 64 -3.33 -8.89 -0.64
C VAL A 64 -4.06 -9.24 0.65
N PRO A 65 -5.17 -10.00 0.59
CA PRO A 65 -5.81 -10.51 1.81
C PRO A 65 -4.85 -11.42 2.59
N ASN A 66 -4.78 -11.23 3.91
CA ASN A 66 -4.01 -12.10 4.79
C ASN A 66 -4.86 -13.28 5.27
N ARG A 67 -4.73 -14.42 4.59
CA ARG A 67 -5.54 -15.62 4.84
C ARG A 67 -5.17 -16.36 6.14
N ALA A 68 -4.13 -15.93 6.86
CA ALA A 68 -3.74 -16.51 8.13
C ALA A 68 -4.61 -16.03 9.31
N PHE A 69 -5.43 -14.99 9.10
CA PHE A 69 -6.28 -14.39 10.13
C PHE A 69 -7.77 -14.49 9.76
N GLU A 70 -8.61 -14.26 10.77
CA GLU A 70 -10.08 -14.29 10.66
C GLU A 70 -10.59 -13.31 9.57
N PRO A 71 -11.28 -13.80 8.52
CA PRO A 71 -11.65 -12.98 7.35
C PRO A 71 -12.56 -11.79 7.66
N THR A 72 -13.42 -11.89 8.69
CA THR A 72 -14.36 -10.82 9.07
C THR A 72 -13.66 -9.55 9.54
N ARG A 73 -12.37 -9.63 9.89
CA ARG A 73 -11.53 -8.47 10.24
C ARG A 73 -10.85 -7.81 9.04
N LEU A 74 -11.07 -8.34 7.83
CA LEU A 74 -10.47 -7.89 6.58
C LEU A 74 -8.94 -7.68 6.69
N PRO A 75 -8.19 -8.68 7.18
CA PRO A 75 -6.75 -8.54 7.39
C PRO A 75 -6.03 -8.45 6.03
N VAL A 76 -5.07 -7.53 5.92
CA VAL A 76 -4.32 -7.28 4.68
C VAL A 76 -2.83 -7.30 4.92
N ILE A 77 -2.06 -7.69 3.90
CA ILE A 77 -0.62 -7.46 3.82
C ILE A 77 -0.40 -6.30 2.85
N LEU A 78 0.31 -5.27 3.29
CA LEU A 78 0.67 -4.12 2.46
C LEU A 78 2.09 -4.29 1.93
N GLY A 79 2.23 -4.17 0.62
CA GLY A 79 3.49 -4.19 -0.13
C GLY A 79 3.85 -2.80 -0.64
N ILE A 80 5.15 -2.52 -0.69
CA ILE A 80 5.77 -1.31 -1.23
C ILE A 80 6.88 -1.72 -2.20
N GLN A 81 7.47 -0.78 -2.93
CA GLN A 81 8.52 -1.00 -3.91
C GLN A 81 8.12 -2.08 -4.91
N ASN A 82 6.97 -1.89 -5.56
CA ASN A 82 6.37 -2.84 -6.49
C ASN A 82 6.14 -4.24 -5.89
N GLY A 83 5.85 -4.30 -4.58
CA GLY A 83 5.58 -5.55 -3.86
C GLY A 83 6.82 -6.36 -3.48
N THR A 84 8.03 -5.82 -3.67
CA THR A 84 9.28 -6.49 -3.27
C THR A 84 9.55 -6.40 -1.77
N ARG A 85 8.92 -5.45 -1.09
CA ARG A 85 8.95 -5.30 0.37
C ARG A 85 7.53 -5.20 0.93
N CYS A 86 7.36 -5.60 2.19
CA CYS A 86 6.11 -5.46 2.92
C CYS A 86 6.30 -4.61 4.19
N LEU A 87 5.19 -4.07 4.70
CA LEU A 87 5.14 -3.46 6.02
C LEU A 87 5.04 -4.56 7.09
N ALA A 88 5.80 -4.41 8.17
CA ALA A 88 5.90 -5.35 9.29
C ALA A 88 5.75 -4.63 10.62
#